data_AF-A0A7T7UWY6-F1
#
_entry.id   AF-A0A7T7UWY6-F1
#
_cell.length_a   1.000
_cell.length_b   1.000
_cell.length_c   1.000
_cell.angle_alpha   90.00
_cell.angle_beta   90.00
_cell.angle_gamma   90.00
#
_symmetry.space_group_name_H-M   'P 1'
#
loop_
_entity.id
_entity.type
_entity.pdbx_description
1 polymer ?
#
loop_
_entity_poly.entity_id
_entity_poly.type
_entity_poly.pdbx_seq_one_letter_code
_entity_poly.pdbx_strand_id
1 'polypeptide(L)'
;MDIYSLLVEYFIDDPEDIDGYMNDAFSLVAGEAIQKGLEFNGYFKTKYEDALQNIPSFDEDYFANESRVKLYVLLSALQDKEIMQHLSYIYTVSQQLPPSEEEIIKMSEELLDNGVEF
;
A
#
# COMPACT_ATOMS: atom_id res chain seq x y z
N MET A 1 -8.44 -13.46 10.94
CA MET A 1 -6.99 -13.16 11.07
C MET A 1 -6.85 -11.67 10.84
N ASP A 2 -6.12 -10.96 11.68
CA ASP A 2 -5.91 -9.51 11.51
C ASP A 2 -4.73 -9.23 10.57
N ILE A 3 -4.64 -7.97 10.09
CA ILE A 3 -3.59 -7.54 9.17
C ILE A 3 -2.19 -7.75 9.78
N TYR A 4 -2.02 -7.50 11.07
CA TYR A 4 -0.73 -7.70 11.72
C TYR A 4 -0.26 -9.16 11.65
N SER A 5 -1.16 -10.10 11.89
CA SER A 5 -0.87 -11.54 11.80
C SER A 5 -0.46 -11.94 10.38
N LEU A 6 -1.15 -11.41 9.36
CA LEU A 6 -0.80 -11.66 7.95
C LEU A 6 0.58 -11.10 7.59
N LEU A 7 0.91 -9.89 8.06
CA LEU A 7 2.24 -9.31 7.85
C LEU A 7 3.34 -10.18 8.47
N VAL A 8 3.11 -10.70 9.68
CA VAL A 8 4.06 -11.62 10.32
C VAL A 8 4.20 -12.92 9.54
N GLU A 9 3.10 -13.47 9.00
CA GLU A 9 3.14 -14.67 8.15
C GLU A 9 3.95 -14.45 6.87
N TYR A 10 3.72 -13.33 6.16
CA TYR A 10 4.48 -12.99 4.96
C TYR A 10 5.98 -12.89 5.24
N PHE A 11 6.36 -12.28 6.37
CA PHE A 11 7.77 -12.15 6.73
C PHE A 11 8.42 -13.47 7.15
N ILE A 12 7.68 -14.38 7.80
CA ILE A 12 8.22 -15.67 8.24
C ILE A 12 8.38 -16.65 7.07
N ASP A 13 7.57 -16.51 6.02
CA ASP A 13 7.64 -17.38 4.83
C ASP A 13 8.99 -17.26 4.12
N ASP A 14 9.47 -16.04 3.91
CA ASP A 14 10.83 -15.76 3.42
C ASP A 14 11.42 -14.49 4.07
N PRO A 15 12.09 -14.62 5.23
CA PRO A 15 12.64 -13.47 5.95
C PRO A 15 13.89 -12.86 5.26
N GLU A 16 14.46 -13.53 4.25
CA GLU A 16 15.61 -13.02 3.50
C GLU A 16 15.16 -12.12 2.32
N ASP A 17 13.94 -12.29 1.82
CA ASP A 17 13.35 -11.47 0.76
C ASP A 17 12.58 -10.26 1.31
N ILE A 18 13.33 -9.27 1.79
CA ILE A 18 12.74 -8.02 2.31
C ILE A 18 11.96 -7.27 1.24
N ASP A 19 12.45 -7.23 0.00
CA ASP A 19 11.79 -6.48 -1.07
C ASP A 19 10.45 -7.12 -1.45
N GLY A 20 10.41 -8.46 -1.58
CA GLY A 20 9.17 -9.22 -1.77
C GLY A 20 8.17 -9.01 -0.64
N TYR A 21 8.63 -9.13 0.62
CA TYR A 21 7.81 -8.86 1.79
C TYR A 21 7.20 -7.45 1.76
N MET A 22 8.00 -6.42 1.44
CA MET A 22 7.52 -5.04 1.40
C MET A 22 6.43 -4.89 0.34
N ASN A 23 6.61 -5.44 -0.85
CA ASN A 23 5.63 -5.35 -1.93
C ASN A 23 4.30 -6.02 -1.57
N ASP A 24 4.34 -7.21 -0.98
CA ASP A 24 3.14 -7.93 -0.53
C ASP A 24 2.45 -7.20 0.63
N ALA A 25 3.22 -6.70 1.59
CA ALA A 25 2.72 -5.94 2.72
C ALA A 25 2.02 -4.64 2.31
N PHE A 26 2.63 -3.89 1.39
CA PHE A 26 2.02 -2.67 0.84
C PHE A 26 0.74 -3.00 0.06
N SER A 27 0.73 -4.08 -0.71
CA SER A 27 -0.46 -4.53 -1.45
C SER A 27 -1.62 -4.93 -0.52
N LEU A 28 -1.31 -5.62 0.58
CA LEU A 28 -2.29 -5.97 1.62
C LEU A 28 -2.92 -4.72 2.24
N VAL A 29 -2.09 -3.75 2.66
CA VAL A 29 -2.58 -2.51 3.28
C VAL A 29 -3.32 -1.62 2.28
N ALA A 30 -2.93 -1.63 1.00
CA ALA A 30 -3.70 -0.96 -0.05
C ALA A 30 -5.11 -1.54 -0.14
N GLY A 31 -5.26 -2.87 -0.08
CA GLY A 31 -6.57 -3.53 -0.03
C GLY A 31 -7.48 -3.00 1.08
N GLU A 32 -6.95 -2.83 2.30
CA GLU A 32 -7.69 -2.26 3.43
C GLU A 32 -8.08 -0.80 3.20
N ALA A 33 -7.15 0.02 2.71
CA ALA A 33 -7.41 1.43 2.39
C ALA A 33 -8.49 1.59 1.30
N ILE A 34 -8.52 0.69 0.30
CA ILE A 34 -9.58 0.64 -0.72
C ILE A 34 -10.93 0.29 -0.08
N GLN A 35 -11.00 -0.72 0.80
CA GLN A 35 -12.24 -1.12 1.46
C GLN A 35 -12.82 0.00 2.33
N LYS A 36 -11.95 0.82 2.93
CA LYS A 36 -12.32 2.05 3.67
C LYS A 36 -12.77 3.20 2.77
N GLY A 37 -12.61 3.10 1.46
CA GLY A 37 -13.00 4.13 0.50
C GLY A 37 -12.11 5.37 0.53
N LEU A 38 -10.83 5.23 0.89
CA LEU A 38 -9.86 6.32 0.80
C LEU A 38 -9.56 6.59 -0.67
N GLU A 39 -9.95 7.76 -1.18
CA GLU A 39 -9.82 8.10 -2.60
C GLU A 39 -8.90 9.30 -2.82
N PHE A 40 -8.03 9.18 -3.83
CA PHE A 40 -7.20 10.26 -4.33
C PHE A 40 -7.57 10.47 -5.80
N ASN A 41 -8.07 11.66 -6.13
CA ASN A 41 -8.53 12.05 -7.48
C ASN A 41 -9.62 11.16 -8.12
N GLY A 42 -10.35 10.34 -7.33
CA GLY A 42 -11.51 9.56 -7.79
C GLY A 42 -11.21 8.43 -8.78
N TYR A 43 -9.94 8.14 -9.07
CA TYR A 43 -9.56 7.21 -10.12
C TYR A 43 -9.39 5.77 -9.61
N PHE A 44 -8.79 5.61 -8.42
CA PHE A 44 -8.37 4.30 -7.91
C PHE A 44 -9.56 3.40 -7.55
N LYS A 45 -10.55 3.92 -6.81
CA LYS A 45 -11.75 3.14 -6.44
C LYS A 45 -12.62 2.83 -7.64
N THR A 46 -12.87 3.79 -8.55
CA THR A 46 -13.65 3.53 -9.76
C THR A 46 -13.00 2.45 -10.62
N LYS A 47 -11.67 2.49 -10.80
CA LYS A 47 -10.95 1.43 -11.50
C LYS A 47 -10.99 0.10 -10.78
N TYR A 48 -10.90 0.09 -9.45
CA TYR A 48 -10.94 -1.13 -8.63
C TYR A 48 -12.33 -1.78 -8.62
N GLU A 49 -13.39 -0.98 -8.46
CA GLU A 49 -14.78 -1.43 -8.53
C GLU A 49 -15.12 -1.93 -9.95
N ASP A 50 -14.66 -1.24 -11.00
CA ASP A 50 -14.79 -1.69 -12.39
C ASP A 50 -14.01 -3.01 -12.63
N ALA A 51 -12.81 -3.13 -12.07
CA ALA A 51 -11.98 -4.33 -12.09
C ALA A 51 -12.68 -5.54 -11.44
N LEU A 52 -13.29 -5.34 -10.27
CA LEU A 52 -14.03 -6.36 -9.54
C LEU A 52 -15.31 -6.80 -10.27
N GLN A 53 -15.98 -5.88 -10.98
CA GLN A 53 -17.20 -6.17 -11.72
C GLN A 53 -16.94 -6.74 -13.13
N ASN A 54 -15.79 -6.43 -13.73
CA ASN A 54 -15.39 -6.86 -15.06
C ASN A 54 -13.96 -7.40 -15.03
N ILE A 55 -13.82 -8.70 -14.73
CA ILE A 55 -12.54 -9.44 -14.80
C ILE A 55 -11.77 -9.21 -16.13
N PRO A 56 -12.42 -9.08 -17.32
CA PRO A 56 -11.70 -8.78 -18.56
C PRO A 56 -11.09 -7.38 -18.66
N SER A 57 -11.46 -6.44 -17.77
CA SER A 57 -10.94 -5.07 -17.70
C SER A 57 -10.22 -4.78 -16.39
N PHE A 58 -9.85 -5.82 -15.63
CA PHE A 58 -8.94 -5.68 -14.50
C PHE A 58 -7.61 -5.18 -15.05
N ASP A 59 -7.31 -3.91 -14.78
CA ASP A 59 -6.08 -3.26 -15.20
C ASP A 59 -4.96 -3.76 -14.27
N GLU A 60 -4.51 -4.98 -14.53
CA GLU A 60 -3.51 -5.69 -13.72
C GLU A 60 -2.23 -4.87 -13.63
N ASP A 61 -1.81 -4.25 -14.75
CA ASP A 61 -0.66 -3.33 -14.79
C ASP A 61 -0.86 -2.09 -13.91
N TYR A 62 -2.11 -1.61 -13.78
CA TYR A 62 -2.41 -0.47 -12.93
C TYR A 62 -2.26 -0.79 -11.44
N PHE A 63 -2.72 -1.97 -11.01
CA PHE A 63 -2.65 -2.44 -9.63
C PHE A 63 -1.35 -3.17 -9.27
N ALA A 64 -0.60 -3.67 -10.25
CA ALA A 64 0.69 -4.31 -10.07
C ALA A 64 1.86 -3.31 -10.04
N ASN A 65 1.62 -2.03 -10.31
CA ASN A 65 2.66 -1.02 -10.22
C ASN A 65 2.99 -0.71 -8.75
N GLU A 66 4.08 -1.31 -8.26
CA GLU A 66 4.58 -1.18 -6.88
C GLU A 66 4.73 0.27 -6.43
N SER A 67 5.20 1.16 -7.30
CA SER A 67 5.37 2.58 -6.98
C SER A 67 4.02 3.28 -6.76
N ARG A 68 3.00 2.94 -7.55
CA ARG A 68 1.63 3.46 -7.39
C ARG A 68 0.97 2.91 -6.13
N VAL A 69 1.12 1.61 -5.86
CA VAL A 69 0.60 0.98 -4.63
C VAL A 69 1.23 1.62 -3.40
N LYS A 70 2.55 1.83 -3.43
CA LYS A 70 3.28 2.52 -2.37
C LYS A 70 2.77 3.94 -2.17
N LEU A 71 2.64 4.73 -3.24
CA LEU A 71 2.11 6.09 -3.16
C LEU A 71 0.69 6.11 -2.57
N TYR A 72 -0.18 5.19 -3.00
CA TYR A 72 -1.54 5.06 -2.47
C TYR A 72 -1.55 4.85 -0.96
N VAL A 73 -0.79 3.87 -0.47
CA VAL A 73 -0.71 3.53 0.96
C VAL A 73 -0.14 4.69 1.78
N LEU A 74 0.91 5.35 1.29
CA LEU A 74 1.51 6.50 1.97
C LEU A 74 0.51 7.64 2.14
N LEU A 75 -0.21 8.00 1.08
CA LEU A 75 -1.23 9.04 1.15
C LEU A 75 -2.43 8.62 2.02
N SER A 76 -2.84 7.34 1.97
CA SER A 76 -3.89 6.80 2.84
C SER A 76 -3.50 6.86 4.31
N ALA A 77 -2.24 6.56 4.65
CA ALA A 77 -1.72 6.65 6.01
C ALA A 77 -1.80 8.09 6.57
N LEU A 78 -1.56 9.10 5.74
CA LEU A 78 -1.68 10.51 6.14
C LEU A 78 -3.14 10.92 6.46
N GLN A 79 -4.14 10.18 5.98
CA GLN A 79 -5.56 10.50 6.18
C GLN A 79 -6.26 9.60 7.21
N ASP A 80 -5.80 8.36 7.38
CA ASP A 80 -6.43 7.37 8.25
C ASP A 80 -5.41 6.78 9.24
N LYS A 81 -5.72 6.89 10.54
CA LYS A 81 -4.85 6.45 11.64
C LYS A 81 -4.65 4.95 11.70
N GLU A 82 -5.63 4.17 11.25
CA GLU A 82 -5.53 2.71 11.20
C GLU A 82 -4.63 2.29 10.05
N ILE A 83 -4.72 2.96 8.89
CA ILE A 83 -3.77 2.75 7.79
C ILE A 83 -2.34 3.16 8.20
N MET A 84 -2.18 4.28 8.91
CA MET A 84 -0.88 4.67 9.49
C MET A 84 -0.32 3.59 10.44
N GLN A 85 -1.17 2.99 11.25
CA GLN A 85 -0.78 1.91 12.15
C GLN A 85 -0.35 0.66 11.37
N HIS A 86 -1.07 0.29 10.31
CA HIS A 86 -0.70 -0.83 9.45
C HIS A 86 0.62 -0.56 8.73
N LEU A 87 0.82 0.64 8.18
CA LEU A 87 2.10 1.05 7.60
C LEU A 87 3.24 0.89 8.61
N SER A 88 3.03 1.32 9.86
CA SER A 88 4.03 1.15 10.94
C SER A 88 4.33 -0.33 11.23
N TYR A 89 3.33 -1.21 11.14
CA TYR A 89 3.54 -2.65 11.27
C TYR A 89 4.40 -3.23 10.14
N ILE A 90 4.25 -2.78 8.90
CA ILE A 90 5.08 -3.24 7.78
C ILE A 90 6.57 -3.12 8.12
N TYR A 91 6.99 -1.93 8.57
CA TYR A 91 8.38 -1.66 8.93
C TYR A 91 8.80 -2.40 10.20
N THR A 92 7.95 -2.38 11.23
CA THR A 92 8.31 -3.00 12.52
C THR A 92 8.51 -4.52 12.40
N VAL A 93 7.66 -5.20 11.62
CA VAL A 93 7.76 -6.64 11.38
C VAL A 93 9.03 -6.98 10.59
N SER A 94 9.39 -6.16 9.60
CA SER A 94 10.66 -6.30 8.86
C SER A 94 11.88 -5.74 9.62
N GLN A 95 11.74 -5.46 10.92
CA GLN A 95 12.81 -4.95 11.80
C GLN A 95 13.41 -3.60 11.35
N GLN A 96 12.63 -2.83 10.59
CA GLN A 96 12.96 -1.48 10.15
C GLN A 96 12.28 -0.44 11.05
N LEU A 97 12.81 0.77 11.07
CA LEU A 97 12.17 1.89 11.77
C LEU A 97 10.98 2.38 10.94
N PRO A 98 9.76 2.48 11.51
CA PRO A 98 8.63 3.09 10.82
C PRO A 98 8.91 4.55 10.48
N PRO A 99 8.53 5.02 9.28
CA PRO A 99 8.69 6.42 8.90
C PRO A 99 7.77 7.30 9.75
N SER A 100 8.27 8.48 10.11
CA SER A 100 7.47 9.57 10.65
C SER A 100 6.54 10.15 9.59
N GLU A 101 5.54 10.92 10.02
CA GLU A 101 4.62 11.62 9.10
C GLU A 101 5.37 12.53 8.10
N GLU A 102 6.43 13.21 8.54
CA GLU A 102 7.27 14.05 7.67
C GLU A 102 8.02 13.21 6.62
N GLU A 103 8.51 12.04 7.00
CA GLU A 103 9.17 11.11 6.05
C GLU A 103 8.17 10.54 5.06
N ILE A 104 6.96 10.20 5.49
CA ILE A 104 5.87 9.74 4.60
C ILE A 104 5.53 10.81 3.56
N ILE A 105 5.45 12.08 3.97
CA ILE A 105 5.22 13.21 3.05
C ILE A 105 6.36 13.28 2.02
N LYS A 106 7.62 13.27 2.45
CA LYS A 106 8.78 13.31 1.55
C LYS A 106 8.80 12.14 0.56
N MET A 107 8.57 10.92 1.05
CA MET A 107 8.50 9.72 0.21
C MET A 107 7.37 9.83 -0.83
N SER A 108 6.24 10.43 -0.46
CA SER A 108 5.13 10.66 -1.38
C SER A 108 5.49 11.69 -2.45
N GLU A 109 6.13 12.80 -2.07
CA GLU A 109 6.63 13.83 -2.99
C GLU A 109 7.67 13.27 -3.97
N GLU A 110 8.62 12.47 -3.49
CA GLU A 110 9.62 11.82 -4.35
C GLU A 110 8.99 10.90 -5.40
N LEU A 111 7.93 10.15 -5.05
CA LEU A 111 7.21 9.30 -6.00
C LEU A 111 6.48 10.14 -7.06
N LEU A 112 5.84 11.23 -6.64
CA LEU A 112 5.16 12.17 -7.55
C LEU A 112 6.15 12.85 -8.50
N ASP A 113 7.30 13.31 -7.98
CA ASP A 113 8.37 13.94 -8.78
C ASP A 113 8.98 12.97 -9.80
N ASN A 114 8.97 11.66 -9.51
CA ASN A 114 9.38 10.60 -10.43
C ASN A 114 8.29 10.20 -11.45
N GLY A 115 7.16 10.90 -11.46
CA GLY A 115 6.07 10.70 -12.44
C GLY A 115 5.10 9.59 -12.09
N VAL A 116 5.04 9.15 -10.82
CA VAL A 116 4.00 8.22 -10.37
C VAL A 116 2.68 8.97 -10.27
N GLU A 117 1.67 8.52 -11.02
CA GLU A 117 0.35 9.14 -11.11
C GLU A 117 -0.76 8.14 -10.78
N PHE A 118 -1.92 8.64 -10.34
CA PHE A 118 -3.16 7.88 -10.13
C PHE A 118 -4.09 7.94 -11.33
#